data_AF-A0A0N9VYY8-F1
#
_entry.id   AF-A0A0N9VYY8-F1
#
_cell.length_a   1.000
_cell.length_b   1.000
_cell.length_c   1.000
_cell.angle_alpha   90.00
_cell.angle_beta   90.00
_cell.angle_gamma   90.00
#
_symmetry.space_group_name_H-M   'P 1'
#
loop_
_entity.id
_entity.type
_entity.pdbx_description
1 polymer ?
#
loop_
_entity_poly.entity_id
_entity_poly.type
_entity_poly.pdbx_seq_one_letter_code
_entity_poly.pdbx_strand_id
1 'polypeptide(L)'
;MTKKTQLLGLMVLTIMLTACGGSSNSSGSSNSSNNGTGNTETNTPTPVQATKITAQCTDVDNNVSISTAGCIYTSGTSNQTAICQGNTIKILSGTDHTATDVSSKGSTFTGNSLTINNKKLNCV
;
A
#
# COMPACT_ATOMS: atom_id res chain seq x y z
N MET A 1 53.55 7.48 13.12
CA MET A 1 52.87 8.30 12.09
C MET A 1 51.40 7.87 12.04
N THR A 2 50.51 8.66 12.67
CA THR A 2 49.46 9.51 12.00
C THR A 2 48.23 8.64 11.65
N LYS A 3 46.99 8.84 12.14
CA LYS A 3 46.31 9.97 12.79
C LYS A 3 45.05 9.44 13.51
N LYS A 4 44.75 10.00 14.69
CA LYS A 4 43.40 10.01 15.29
C LYS A 4 42.47 10.83 14.38
N THR A 5 41.25 10.35 14.13
CA THR A 5 40.13 11.20 13.74
C THR A 5 39.00 10.97 14.72
N GLN A 6 38.60 12.06 15.34
CA GLN A 6 37.62 12.19 16.39
C GLN A 6 36.42 12.95 15.82
N LEU A 7 35.28 12.80 16.50
CA LEU A 7 34.21 13.80 16.69
C LEU A 7 33.01 13.85 15.73
N LEU A 8 31.85 13.84 16.40
CA LEU A 8 30.55 14.50 16.14
C LEU A 8 29.76 14.05 14.88
N GLY A 9 28.45 13.85 14.94
CA GLY A 9 27.52 14.30 15.95
C GLY A 9 26.09 13.80 15.76
N LEU A 10 25.37 14.00 16.84
CA LEU A 10 23.94 13.92 17.11
C LEU A 10 23.02 14.24 15.91
N MET A 11 22.09 13.35 15.59
CA MET A 11 20.77 13.70 15.06
C MET A 11 19.73 12.75 15.67
N VAL A 12 19.19 13.19 16.79
CA VAL A 12 17.94 12.70 17.36
C VAL A 12 16.82 13.20 16.45
N LEU A 13 16.18 12.29 15.72
CA LEU A 13 14.96 12.59 14.96
C LEU A 13 13.77 11.96 15.70
N THR A 14 13.20 12.72 16.63
CA THR A 14 11.89 12.44 17.23
C THR A 14 10.80 12.74 16.20
N ILE A 15 10.29 11.70 15.53
CA ILE A 15 9.07 11.81 14.75
C ILE A 15 7.92 11.38 15.65
N MET A 16 7.15 12.35 16.10
CA MET A 16 5.86 12.18 16.75
C MET A 16 4.90 11.50 15.77
N LEU A 17 4.61 10.22 15.95
CA LEU A 17 3.41 9.61 15.37
C LEU A 17 2.28 9.70 16.38
N THR A 18 1.43 10.68 16.15
CA THR A 18 0.08 10.81 16.70
C THR A 18 -0.80 9.61 16.36
N ALA A 19 -1.73 9.35 17.30
CA ALA A 19 -3.02 8.68 17.13
C ALA A 19 -3.04 7.14 17.23
N CYS A 20 -3.12 6.66 18.47
CA CYS A 20 -4.13 5.66 18.80
C CYS A 20 -4.84 6.14 20.08
N GLY A 21 -5.90 6.93 19.89
CA GLY A 21 -6.85 7.25 20.95
C GLY A 21 -7.59 5.97 21.29
N GLY A 22 -7.14 5.29 22.33
CA GLY A 22 -7.93 4.28 23.01
C GLY A 22 -9.11 4.96 23.70
N SER A 23 -10.30 4.79 23.16
CA SER A 23 -11.54 5.08 23.86
C SER A 23 -12.27 3.76 24.08
N SER A 24 -12.13 3.26 25.31
CA SER A 24 -13.03 2.30 25.92
C SER A 24 -14.44 2.91 26.03
N ASN A 25 -15.46 2.13 25.64
CA ASN A 25 -16.78 2.00 26.27
C ASN A 25 -17.68 1.25 25.27
N SER A 26 -18.13 0.04 25.56
CA SER A 26 -19.18 -0.30 26.54
C SER A 26 -20.51 0.38 26.22
N SER A 27 -21.54 -0.47 26.11
CA SER A 27 -22.97 -0.12 26.16
C SER A 27 -23.46 0.62 24.92
N GLY A 28 -24.57 0.27 24.29
CA GLY A 28 -25.72 -0.47 24.74
C GLY A 28 -26.84 -0.06 23.78
N SER A 29 -27.83 -0.91 23.59
CA SER A 29 -29.05 -0.57 22.88
C SER A 29 -29.62 0.75 23.40
N SER A 30 -29.91 1.71 22.52
CA SER A 30 -30.85 2.79 22.79
C SER A 30 -31.43 3.30 21.47
N ASN A 31 -32.60 2.77 21.18
CA ASN A 31 -33.58 3.35 20.29
C ASN A 31 -33.96 4.72 20.85
N SER A 32 -33.69 5.81 20.14
CA SER A 32 -34.27 7.11 20.46
C SER A 32 -34.36 7.99 19.22
N SER A 33 -35.59 8.12 18.72
CA SER A 33 -36.00 9.26 17.90
C SER A 33 -35.81 10.53 18.70
N ASN A 34 -35.18 11.56 18.13
CA ASN A 34 -35.66 12.90 18.36
C ASN A 34 -35.34 13.86 17.21
N ASN A 35 -36.38 14.59 16.84
CA ASN A 35 -36.45 15.66 15.87
C ASN A 35 -35.62 16.85 16.39
N GLY A 36 -34.63 17.33 15.64
CA GLY A 36 -33.76 18.41 16.11
C GLY A 36 -32.91 19.02 15.01
N THR A 37 -33.33 20.21 14.59
CA THR A 37 -32.65 21.14 13.68
C THR A 37 -31.18 21.34 14.05
N GLY A 38 -30.29 21.07 13.11
CA GLY A 38 -28.87 21.36 13.24
C GLY A 38 -28.15 20.95 11.97
N ASN A 39 -27.87 21.91 11.10
CA ASN A 39 -27.01 21.74 9.93
C ASN A 39 -25.58 21.49 10.42
N THR A 40 -25.30 20.27 10.87
CA THR A 40 -23.96 19.71 10.82
C THR A 40 -24.00 18.83 9.59
N GLU A 41 -23.57 19.37 8.46
CA GLU A 41 -23.21 18.57 7.30
C GLU A 41 -22.04 17.68 7.75
N THR A 42 -22.37 16.58 8.40
CA THR A 42 -21.51 15.41 8.44
C THR A 42 -21.49 14.95 7.00
N ASN A 43 -20.60 15.56 6.21
CA ASN A 43 -20.08 15.00 4.99
C ASN A 43 -19.41 13.69 5.39
N THR A 44 -20.25 12.67 5.65
CA THR A 44 -19.83 11.29 5.74
C THR A 44 -19.28 11.05 4.34
N PRO A 45 -17.95 10.93 4.17
CA PRO A 45 -17.43 10.61 2.86
C PRO A 45 -18.14 9.32 2.48
N THR A 46 -18.95 9.37 1.42
CA THR A 46 -19.46 8.17 0.77
C THR A 46 -18.25 7.26 0.65
N PRO A 47 -18.26 6.03 1.21
CA PRO A 47 -17.08 5.18 1.16
C PRO A 47 -16.72 5.03 -0.31
N VAL A 48 -15.63 5.70 -0.71
CA VAL A 48 -15.15 5.66 -2.09
C VAL A 48 -14.73 4.23 -2.26
N GLN A 49 -15.56 3.42 -2.91
CA GLN A 49 -15.27 2.02 -3.09
C GLN A 49 -13.96 1.94 -3.86
N ALA A 50 -12.91 1.52 -3.19
CA ALA A 50 -11.58 1.50 -3.76
C ALA A 50 -11.62 0.59 -5.01
N THR A 51 -11.22 1.15 -6.15
CA THR A 51 -11.25 0.45 -7.43
C THR A 51 -10.25 -0.69 -7.41
N LYS A 52 -10.72 -1.89 -7.73
CA LYS A 52 -9.88 -3.07 -7.86
C LYS A 52 -9.00 -2.98 -9.09
N ILE A 53 -7.78 -3.50 -8.98
CA ILE A 53 -6.90 -3.70 -10.13
C ILE A 53 -7.41 -4.90 -10.91
N THR A 54 -7.80 -4.68 -12.17
CA THR A 54 -8.27 -5.71 -13.10
C THR A 54 -7.44 -5.79 -14.38
N ALA A 55 -6.62 -4.76 -14.66
CA ALA A 55 -5.76 -4.70 -15.81
C ALA A 55 -4.69 -5.80 -15.78
N GLN A 56 -4.42 -6.42 -16.92
CA GLN A 56 -3.33 -7.38 -17.08
C GLN A 56 -2.03 -6.63 -17.37
N CYS A 57 -0.91 -7.11 -16.83
CA CYS A 57 0.39 -6.54 -17.11
C CYS A 57 0.77 -6.81 -18.56
N THR A 58 1.47 -5.87 -19.18
CA THR A 58 2.09 -6.10 -20.48
C THR A 58 3.26 -7.06 -20.30
N ASP A 59 3.20 -8.22 -20.95
CA ASP A 59 4.24 -9.25 -20.96
C ASP A 59 4.79 -9.40 -22.38
N VAL A 60 6.06 -9.07 -22.56
CA VAL A 60 6.77 -9.21 -23.83
C VAL A 60 8.05 -10.00 -23.57
N ASP A 61 8.15 -11.18 -24.16
CA ASP A 61 9.32 -12.07 -24.02
C ASP A 61 9.72 -12.32 -22.55
N ASN A 62 8.73 -12.52 -21.66
CA ASN A 62 8.89 -12.67 -20.21
C ASN A 62 9.32 -11.39 -19.46
N ASN A 63 9.24 -10.21 -20.09
CA ASN A 63 9.41 -8.92 -19.43
C ASN A 63 8.04 -8.33 -19.12
N VAL A 64 7.70 -8.30 -17.83
CA VAL A 64 6.42 -7.83 -17.30
C VAL A 64 6.58 -6.38 -16.87
N SER A 65 5.83 -5.48 -17.52
CA SER A 65 5.82 -4.05 -17.19
C SER A 65 4.74 -3.75 -16.15
N ILE A 66 5.15 -3.15 -15.03
CA ILE A 66 4.29 -2.85 -13.88
C ILE A 66 4.32 -1.33 -13.65
N SER A 67 3.14 -0.72 -13.56
CA SER A 67 2.99 0.71 -13.30
C SER A 67 2.55 0.98 -11.86
N THR A 68 2.45 2.26 -11.51
CA THR A 68 1.90 2.70 -10.22
C THR A 68 0.41 2.39 -10.05
N ALA A 69 -0.35 2.30 -11.15
CA ALA A 69 -1.75 1.88 -11.12
C ALA A 69 -1.90 0.39 -10.81
N GLY A 70 -0.85 -0.39 -11.10
CA GLY A 70 -0.82 -1.82 -10.89
C GLY A 70 -1.41 -2.64 -12.02
N CYS A 71 -1.10 -3.93 -11.99
CA CYS A 71 -1.60 -4.89 -12.94
C CYS A 71 -1.52 -6.32 -12.39
N ILE A 72 -2.24 -7.23 -13.03
CA ILE A 72 -2.25 -8.66 -12.74
C ILE A 72 -1.31 -9.36 -13.73
N TYR A 73 -0.46 -10.24 -13.23
CA TYR A 73 0.33 -11.16 -14.06
C TYR A 73 0.24 -12.57 -13.51
N THR A 74 0.46 -13.56 -14.37
CA THR A 74 0.50 -14.96 -13.95
C THR A 74 1.95 -15.38 -13.70
N SER A 75 2.19 -15.95 -12.52
CA SER A 75 3.46 -16.52 -12.11
C SER A 75 3.28 -18.02 -11.89
N GLY A 76 3.80 -18.83 -12.82
CA GLY A 76 3.48 -20.27 -12.85
C GLY A 76 2.00 -20.48 -13.17
N THR A 77 1.24 -21.04 -12.22
CA THR A 77 -0.21 -21.28 -12.34
C THR A 77 -1.07 -20.29 -11.54
N SER A 78 -0.45 -19.34 -10.82
CA SER A 78 -1.15 -18.44 -9.91
C SER A 78 -1.12 -17.00 -10.41
N ASN A 79 -2.25 -16.30 -10.27
CA ASN A 79 -2.31 -14.87 -10.52
C ASN A 79 -1.73 -14.09 -9.35
N GLN A 80 -1.08 -13.00 -9.68
CA GLN A 80 -0.42 -12.08 -8.77
C GLN A 80 -0.82 -10.66 -9.16
N THR A 81 -1.18 -9.84 -8.19
CA THR A 81 -1.38 -8.40 -8.41
C THR A 81 -0.10 -7.68 -7.96
N ALA A 82 0.47 -6.88 -8.84
CA ALA A 82 1.64 -6.08 -8.54
C ALA A 82 1.41 -4.60 -8.77
N ILE A 83 2.09 -3.76 -8.00
CA ILE A 83 2.17 -2.31 -8.19
C ILE A 83 3.63 -1.87 -8.09
N CYS A 84 3.93 -0.73 -8.72
CA CYS A 84 5.18 -0.02 -8.51
C CYS A 84 4.98 1.16 -7.57
N GLN A 85 5.86 1.28 -6.58
CA GLN A 85 5.86 2.36 -5.62
C GLN A 85 7.28 2.94 -5.52
N GLY A 86 7.55 3.96 -6.35
CA GLY A 86 8.91 4.45 -6.56
C GLY A 86 9.80 3.36 -7.15
N ASN A 87 10.96 3.12 -6.52
CA ASN A 87 11.90 2.05 -6.90
C ASN A 87 11.62 0.73 -6.18
N THR A 88 10.35 0.46 -5.83
CA THR A 88 9.96 -0.80 -5.20
C THR A 88 8.82 -1.45 -5.96
N ILE A 89 8.90 -2.77 -6.08
CA ILE A 89 7.84 -3.61 -6.62
C ILE A 89 7.13 -4.22 -5.42
N LYS A 90 5.81 -4.06 -5.36
CA LYS A 90 4.94 -4.68 -4.35
C LYS A 90 4.10 -5.75 -5.03
N ILE A 91 4.06 -6.95 -4.46
CA ILE A 91 3.35 -8.09 -5.05
C ILE A 91 2.46 -8.75 -4.00
N LEU A 92 1.20 -9.00 -4.37
CA LEU A 92 0.23 -9.69 -3.53
C LEU A 92 -0.44 -10.81 -4.35
N SER A 93 -0.45 -12.03 -3.81
CA SER A 93 -1.06 -13.19 -4.46
C SER A 93 -2.57 -13.03 -4.65
N GLY A 94 -3.06 -13.49 -5.80
CA GLY A 94 -4.48 -13.44 -6.17
C GLY A 94 -4.82 -12.31 -7.12
N THR A 95 -6.13 -12.07 -7.26
CA THR A 95 -6.73 -10.98 -8.05
C THR A 95 -7.61 -10.14 -7.13
N ASP A 96 -8.36 -9.18 -7.70
CA ASP A 96 -9.39 -8.43 -6.96
C ASP A 96 -8.87 -7.52 -5.84
N HIS A 97 -7.57 -7.26 -5.82
CA HIS A 97 -6.91 -6.36 -4.89
C HIS A 97 -6.95 -4.92 -5.37
N THR A 98 -7.08 -3.99 -4.42
CA THR A 98 -6.88 -2.56 -4.68
C THR A 98 -5.39 -2.22 -4.61
N ALA A 99 -4.95 -1.10 -5.20
CA ALA A 99 -3.56 -0.67 -5.07
C ALA A 99 -3.14 -0.48 -3.60
N THR A 100 -4.08 -0.03 -2.74
CA THR A 100 -3.86 0.10 -1.29
C THR A 100 -3.65 -1.26 -0.63
N ASP A 101 -4.40 -2.30 -1.00
CA ASP A 101 -4.20 -3.65 -0.48
C ASP A 101 -2.81 -4.18 -0.86
N VAL A 102 -2.41 -4.02 -2.12
CA VAL A 102 -1.09 -4.48 -2.59
C VAL A 102 0.03 -3.70 -1.89
N SER A 103 -0.12 -2.39 -1.68
CA SER A 103 0.88 -1.57 -0.99
C SER A 103 1.08 -1.97 0.48
N SER A 104 -0.03 -2.26 1.19
CA SER A 104 -0.06 -2.53 2.62
C SER A 104 0.19 -3.98 3.01
N LYS A 105 -0.28 -4.94 2.20
CA LYS A 105 -0.22 -6.39 2.48
C LYS A 105 0.75 -7.12 1.55
N GLY A 106 1.17 -6.50 0.45
CA GLY A 106 2.06 -7.11 -0.53
C GLY A 106 3.50 -7.24 -0.04
N SER A 107 4.16 -8.28 -0.52
CA SER A 107 5.60 -8.46 -0.37
C SER A 107 6.34 -7.32 -1.08
N THR A 108 7.38 -6.79 -0.44
CA THR A 108 8.13 -5.63 -0.95
C THR A 108 9.48 -6.07 -1.48
N PHE A 109 9.78 -5.71 -2.72
CA PHE A 109 11.06 -5.95 -3.36
C PHE A 109 11.68 -4.61 -3.75
N THR A 110 12.88 -4.33 -3.25
CA THR A 110 13.63 -3.13 -3.57
C THR A 110 14.35 -3.27 -4.90
N GLY A 111 14.32 -2.20 -5.70
CA GLY A 111 14.88 -2.16 -7.05
C GLY A 111 13.81 -1.95 -8.11
N ASN A 112 14.23 -1.42 -9.27
CA ASN A 112 13.32 -1.16 -10.38
C ASN A 112 12.98 -2.41 -11.21
N SER A 113 13.63 -3.54 -10.90
CA SER A 113 13.36 -4.81 -11.55
C SER A 113 13.63 -6.00 -10.64
N LEU A 114 12.88 -7.09 -10.84
CA LEU A 114 13.00 -8.34 -10.09
C LEU A 114 12.71 -9.52 -11.03
N THR A 115 13.42 -10.64 -10.88
CA THR A 115 13.12 -11.86 -11.63
C THR A 115 12.44 -12.90 -10.73
N ILE A 116 11.23 -13.33 -11.07
CA ILE A 116 10.48 -14.40 -10.39
C ILE A 116 9.93 -15.37 -11.44
N ASN A 117 10.13 -16.68 -11.26
CA ASN A 117 9.59 -17.73 -12.14
C ASN A 117 9.82 -17.46 -13.63
N ASN A 118 11.06 -17.12 -13.97
CA ASN A 118 11.51 -16.79 -15.33
C ASN A 118 10.86 -15.53 -15.95
N LYS A 119 10.12 -14.74 -15.17
CA LYS A 119 9.61 -13.42 -15.57
C LYS A 119 10.43 -12.32 -14.94
N LYS A 120 10.84 -11.35 -15.74
CA LYS A 120 11.49 -10.12 -15.30
C LYS A 120 10.42 -9.04 -15.13
N LEU A 121 10.12 -8.72 -13.89
CA LEU A 121 9.21 -7.65 -13.51
C LEU A 121 9.98 -6.34 -13.54
N ASN A 122 9.44 -5.33 -14.20
CA ASN A 122 10.05 -4.01 -14.35
C ASN A 122 9.04 -2.93 -13.98
N CYS A 123 9.45 -2.00 -13.13
CA CYS A 123 8.69 -0.76 -12.94
C CYS A 123 8.88 0.17 -14.13
N VAL A 124 7.76 0.65 -14.68
CA VAL A 124 7.68 1.58 -15.81
C VAL A 124 6.88 2.83 -15.48
#